data_AF-A0A845ZJL4-F1
#
_entry.id   AF-A0A845ZJL4-F1
#
_cell.length_a   1.000
_cell.length_b   1.000
_cell.length_c   1.000
_cell.angle_alpha   90.00
_cell.angle_beta   90.00
_cell.angle_gamma   90.00
#
_symmetry.space_group_name_H-M   'P 1'
#
loop_
_entity.id
_entity.type
_entity.pdbx_description
1 polymer ?
#
loop_
_entity_poly.entity_id
_entity_poly.type
_entity_poly.pdbx_seq_one_letter_code
_entity_poly.pdbx_strand_id
1 'polypeptide(L)'
;RETWAKIIAAVPNSVLVLYPFNPNWSNTYQASIHFVNDLRSTFNKYSIDKKRLIVIKTLPSRSDIKECLKLCNVYLDSYPFAGVNSLIEPLEIGIPIITKNGNSFRSLMGSSLLRSLSIPDLIVNNEAEYINLAIQLANNLELRQQKRQEIQEKMQQNPSFLDSHAYSAQIGELFQKLFQEWQNIHAPKTIESTGENSLTSEFINRLIGCVNLYEIDPTDQSLIEELRQIRKQIADFWLSVAPKELETTYQGKIRQAYQALLKSGIQNEPQTEDEQKFLQELAETSMGLTNPKAINTLLGAMLYFPPSKMLVRDAKNRLPQWLIDDYKQIFESREVAEKLEKTFKSKSPHLLENYSVTTAEVKPEKNVVLTANQTDDLDISQQKFINQLLGSVNLYYIDPSDESVVQELRQIRKQMADFWINLEPQKLENFYLDEMGKGYQALLNSKIQNQSLIESEQEFLQQLAAQLSQGIEAPKAINYLLAAMLYCRSEQLRIEDITKLPNWLLEDYQKFAGNC
;
A
#
# COMPACT_ATOMS: atom_id res chain seq x y z
N ARG A 1 -35.91 -30.12 6.96
CA ARG A 1 -37.23 -30.37 6.32
C ARG A 1 -37.88 -31.63 6.88
N GLU A 2 -37.26 -32.80 6.77
CA GLU A 2 -37.83 -34.05 7.31
C GLU A 2 -38.12 -34.00 8.82
N THR A 3 -37.20 -33.44 9.62
CA THR A 3 -37.39 -33.27 11.07
C THR A 3 -38.69 -32.55 11.41
N TRP A 4 -38.99 -31.43 10.74
CA TRP A 4 -40.23 -30.69 10.97
C TRP A 4 -41.45 -31.50 10.54
N ALA A 5 -41.39 -32.24 9.44
CA ALA A 5 -42.47 -33.14 9.05
C ALA A 5 -42.73 -34.21 10.12
N LYS A 6 -41.68 -34.84 10.68
CA LYS A 6 -41.82 -35.81 11.79
C LYS A 6 -42.51 -35.20 13.01
N ILE A 7 -42.18 -33.95 13.38
CA ILE A 7 -42.84 -33.23 14.49
C ILE A 7 -44.32 -33.01 14.20
N ILE A 8 -44.64 -32.47 13.02
CA ILE A 8 -46.02 -32.17 12.64
C ILE A 8 -46.86 -33.46 12.53
N ALA A 9 -46.28 -34.54 12.02
CA ALA A 9 -46.95 -35.85 12.00
C ALA A 9 -47.26 -36.36 13.42
N ALA A 10 -46.34 -36.18 14.37
CA ALA A 10 -46.47 -36.68 15.74
C ALA A 10 -47.38 -35.82 16.64
N VAL A 11 -47.66 -34.56 16.29
CA VAL A 11 -48.53 -33.66 17.05
C VAL A 11 -49.82 -33.42 16.26
N PRO A 12 -50.94 -34.07 16.60
CA PRO A 12 -52.22 -33.88 15.93
C PRO A 12 -52.65 -32.40 15.94
N ASN A 13 -53.30 -31.96 14.86
CA ASN A 13 -53.80 -30.58 14.70
C ASN A 13 -52.74 -29.45 14.70
N SER A 14 -51.45 -29.75 14.82
CA SER A 14 -50.39 -28.73 14.68
C SER A 14 -50.24 -28.26 13.23
N VAL A 15 -49.74 -27.05 13.04
CA VAL A 15 -49.50 -26.46 11.72
C VAL A 15 -48.07 -25.91 11.69
N LEU A 16 -47.37 -26.09 10.58
CA LEU A 16 -46.07 -25.47 10.33
C LEU A 16 -46.27 -24.17 9.56
N VAL A 17 -45.89 -23.05 10.18
CA VAL A 17 -45.88 -21.73 9.54
C VAL A 17 -44.45 -21.38 9.15
N LEU A 18 -44.23 -21.00 7.89
CA LEU A 18 -42.92 -20.58 7.38
C LEU A 18 -42.96 -19.17 6.82
N TYR A 19 -41.91 -18.42 7.15
CA TYR A 19 -41.62 -17.08 6.62
C TYR A 19 -40.25 -17.03 5.91
N PRO A 20 -40.09 -17.67 4.74
CA PRO A 20 -38.77 -17.93 4.16
C PRO A 20 -38.24 -16.84 3.21
N PHE A 21 -39.03 -15.82 2.87
CA PHE A 21 -38.66 -14.84 1.83
C PHE A 21 -38.64 -13.42 2.40
N ASN A 22 -37.47 -12.78 2.33
CA ASN A 22 -37.29 -11.36 2.64
C ASN A 22 -37.01 -10.61 1.32
N PRO A 23 -37.76 -9.56 0.98
CA PRO A 23 -37.58 -8.83 -0.27
C PRO A 23 -36.20 -8.16 -0.37
N ASN A 24 -35.54 -7.87 0.75
CA ASN A 24 -34.19 -7.28 0.76
C ASN A 24 -33.08 -8.25 0.30
N TRP A 25 -33.37 -9.55 0.18
CA TRP A 25 -32.39 -10.53 -0.28
C TRP A 25 -32.45 -10.76 -1.79
N SER A 26 -33.66 -10.74 -2.36
CA SER A 26 -33.87 -10.81 -3.82
C SER A 26 -35.31 -10.44 -4.15
N ASN A 27 -35.48 -9.66 -5.22
CA ASN A 27 -36.79 -9.35 -5.80
C ASN A 27 -37.40 -10.53 -6.57
N THR A 28 -36.63 -11.61 -6.82
CA THR A 28 -37.11 -12.83 -7.48
C THR A 28 -36.57 -14.07 -6.75
N TYR A 29 -37.47 -14.83 -6.14
CA TYR A 29 -37.15 -16.14 -5.57
C TYR A 29 -37.73 -17.24 -6.46
N GLN A 30 -37.14 -17.52 -7.63
CA GLN A 30 -37.54 -18.70 -8.41
C GLN A 30 -37.37 -20.00 -7.59
N ALA A 31 -36.37 -20.03 -6.69
CA ALA A 31 -36.17 -21.09 -5.71
C ALA A 31 -37.31 -21.23 -4.68
N SER A 32 -38.20 -20.25 -4.53
CA SER A 32 -39.35 -20.35 -3.61
C SER A 32 -40.30 -21.48 -3.98
N ILE A 33 -40.59 -21.63 -5.28
CA ILE A 33 -41.52 -22.64 -5.80
C ILE A 33 -40.93 -24.03 -5.56
N HIS A 34 -39.64 -24.22 -5.88
CA HIS A 34 -38.94 -25.49 -5.64
C HIS A 34 -38.89 -25.83 -4.14
N PHE A 35 -38.51 -24.88 -3.29
CA PHE A 35 -38.48 -25.07 -1.85
C PHE A 35 -39.84 -25.51 -1.28
N VAL A 36 -40.92 -24.81 -1.68
CA VAL A 36 -42.27 -25.12 -1.21
C VAL A 36 -42.74 -26.48 -1.75
N ASN A 37 -42.44 -26.81 -3.01
CA ASN A 37 -42.80 -28.09 -3.61
C ASN A 37 -42.06 -29.25 -2.93
N ASP A 38 -40.76 -29.11 -2.64
CA ASP A 38 -39.99 -30.12 -1.91
C ASP A 38 -40.56 -30.36 -0.51
N LEU A 39 -40.98 -29.29 0.17
CA LEU A 39 -41.55 -29.39 1.50
C LEU A 39 -42.93 -30.05 1.47
N ARG A 40 -43.77 -29.72 0.48
CA ARG A 40 -45.05 -30.42 0.24
C ARG A 40 -44.85 -31.90 -0.07
N SER A 41 -43.86 -32.24 -0.88
CA SER A 41 -43.49 -33.63 -1.17
C SER A 41 -43.07 -34.36 0.10
N THR A 42 -42.29 -33.70 0.96
CA THR A 42 -41.92 -34.23 2.28
C THR A 42 -43.16 -34.44 3.15
N PHE A 43 -44.10 -33.49 3.21
CA PHE A 43 -45.34 -33.64 3.99
C PHE A 43 -46.18 -34.83 3.49
N ASN A 44 -46.28 -35.01 2.17
CA ASN A 44 -46.97 -36.16 1.57
C ASN A 44 -46.30 -37.50 1.95
N LYS A 45 -44.96 -37.56 1.95
CA LYS A 45 -44.19 -38.75 2.39
C LYS A 45 -44.54 -39.18 3.82
N TYR A 46 -44.86 -38.24 4.69
CA TYR A 46 -45.27 -38.48 6.08
C TYR A 46 -46.80 -38.46 6.29
N SER A 47 -47.59 -38.53 5.20
CA SER A 47 -49.07 -38.53 5.24
C SER A 47 -49.69 -37.33 5.98
N ILE A 48 -49.07 -36.16 5.87
CA ILE A 48 -49.52 -34.92 6.51
C ILE A 48 -50.41 -34.15 5.53
N ASP A 49 -51.61 -33.72 5.98
CA ASP A 49 -52.48 -32.86 5.17
C ASP A 49 -51.73 -31.57 4.76
N LYS A 50 -51.73 -31.27 3.46
CA LYS A 50 -51.13 -30.08 2.85
C LYS A 50 -51.60 -28.76 3.49
N LYS A 51 -52.80 -28.71 4.08
CA LYS A 51 -53.33 -27.54 4.80
C LYS A 51 -52.55 -27.23 6.08
N ARG A 52 -51.78 -28.19 6.61
CA ARG A 52 -50.93 -28.03 7.80
C ARG A 52 -49.58 -27.39 7.49
N LEU A 53 -49.32 -27.03 6.23
CA LEU A 53 -48.20 -26.20 5.82
C LEU A 53 -48.70 -24.83 5.36
N ILE A 54 -48.37 -23.78 6.11
CA ILE A 54 -48.70 -22.39 5.78
C ILE A 54 -47.41 -21.65 5.46
N VAL A 55 -47.30 -21.13 4.25
CA VAL A 55 -46.20 -20.26 3.83
C VAL A 55 -46.76 -18.85 3.72
N ILE A 56 -46.32 -17.95 4.60
CA ILE A 56 -46.82 -16.57 4.63
C ILE A 56 -46.04 -15.69 3.65
N LYS A 57 -46.68 -14.61 3.19
CA LYS A 57 -46.06 -13.59 2.35
C LYS A 57 -45.15 -12.69 3.17
N THR A 58 -44.30 -11.93 2.47
CA THR A 58 -43.51 -10.81 3.01
C THR A 58 -44.39 -9.88 3.85
N LEU A 59 -43.98 -9.61 5.08
CA LEU A 59 -44.64 -8.67 5.98
C LEU A 59 -43.89 -7.33 5.97
N PRO A 60 -44.60 -6.18 6.01
CA PRO A 60 -43.97 -4.88 5.74
C PRO A 60 -43.12 -4.35 6.91
N SER A 61 -43.38 -4.78 8.14
CA SER A 61 -42.61 -4.32 9.31
C SER A 61 -42.28 -5.44 10.31
N ARG A 62 -41.31 -5.16 11.20
CA ARG A 62 -41.02 -6.02 12.37
C ARG A 62 -42.25 -6.18 13.28
N SER A 63 -43.10 -5.16 13.38
CA SER A 63 -44.33 -5.22 14.19
C SER A 63 -45.30 -6.24 13.62
N ASP A 64 -45.49 -6.27 12.29
CA ASP A 64 -46.36 -7.24 11.63
C ASP A 64 -45.84 -8.68 11.81
N ILE A 65 -44.51 -8.86 11.75
CA ILE A 65 -43.88 -10.15 12.05
C ILE A 65 -44.22 -10.60 13.48
N LYS A 66 -44.13 -9.70 14.47
CA LYS A 66 -44.50 -10.01 15.86
C LYS A 66 -45.97 -10.39 15.98
N GLU A 67 -46.89 -9.70 15.32
CA GLU A 67 -48.32 -10.07 15.33
C GLU A 67 -48.56 -11.47 14.75
N CYS A 68 -47.87 -11.83 13.65
CA CYS A 68 -47.92 -13.17 13.11
C CYS A 68 -47.34 -14.22 14.09
N LEU A 69 -46.21 -13.91 14.71
CA LEU A 69 -45.57 -14.81 15.66
C LEU A 69 -46.44 -15.03 16.91
N LYS A 70 -47.24 -14.07 17.37
CA LYS A 70 -48.17 -14.24 18.50
C LYS A 70 -49.19 -15.39 18.29
N LEU A 71 -49.46 -15.76 17.04
CA LEU A 71 -50.31 -16.90 16.69
C LEU A 71 -49.59 -18.25 16.81
N CYS A 72 -48.27 -18.24 17.01
CA CYS A 72 -47.43 -19.43 17.12
C CYS A 72 -47.16 -19.81 18.57
N ASN A 73 -46.98 -21.11 18.83
CA ASN A 73 -46.75 -21.62 20.19
C ASN A 73 -45.28 -21.94 20.49
N VAL A 74 -44.53 -22.40 19.50
CA VAL A 74 -43.13 -22.84 19.59
C VAL A 74 -42.42 -22.40 18.32
N TYR A 75 -41.19 -21.88 18.44
CA TYR A 75 -40.34 -21.56 17.31
C TYR A 75 -39.32 -22.68 17.10
N LEU A 76 -39.24 -23.17 15.87
CA LEU A 76 -38.33 -24.25 15.47
C LEU A 76 -37.13 -23.64 14.75
N ASP A 77 -36.01 -23.46 15.45
CA ASP A 77 -34.78 -22.94 14.83
C ASP A 77 -34.23 -23.93 13.80
N SER A 78 -33.68 -23.43 12.70
CA SER A 78 -33.13 -24.27 11.64
C SER A 78 -31.75 -24.82 12.03
N TYR A 79 -31.37 -25.96 11.46
CA TYR A 79 -30.02 -26.50 11.55
C TYR A 79 -29.68 -27.25 10.24
N PRO A 80 -28.38 -27.36 9.85
CA PRO A 80 -27.17 -26.95 10.58
C PRO A 80 -26.89 -25.44 10.60
N PHE A 81 -27.67 -24.64 9.85
CA PHE A 81 -27.56 -23.19 9.89
C PHE A 81 -28.59 -22.62 10.87
N ALA A 82 -28.14 -22.23 12.06
CA ALA A 82 -29.01 -21.66 13.10
C ALA A 82 -29.29 -20.18 12.86
N GLY A 83 -30.43 -19.72 13.37
CA GLY A 83 -30.79 -18.32 13.39
C GLY A 83 -29.97 -17.52 14.41
N VAL A 84 -29.96 -16.19 14.19
CA VAL A 84 -29.58 -15.20 15.21
C VAL A 84 -30.64 -14.12 15.22
N ASN A 85 -30.68 -13.31 14.16
CA ASN A 85 -31.61 -12.19 14.05
C ASN A 85 -33.07 -12.67 14.07
N SER A 86 -33.38 -13.78 13.38
CA SER A 86 -34.72 -14.36 13.32
C SER A 86 -35.22 -14.94 14.66
N LEU A 87 -34.34 -15.06 15.65
CA LEU A 87 -34.68 -15.54 16.99
C LEU A 87 -35.04 -14.38 17.93
N ILE A 88 -34.72 -13.13 17.57
CA ILE A 88 -34.95 -11.97 18.43
C ILE A 88 -36.44 -11.70 18.59
N GLU A 89 -37.20 -11.55 17.50
CA GLU A 89 -38.64 -11.24 17.62
C GLU A 89 -39.44 -12.32 18.37
N PRO A 90 -39.23 -13.64 18.15
CA PRO A 90 -39.90 -14.66 18.96
C PRO A 90 -39.55 -14.57 20.44
N LEU A 91 -38.28 -14.31 20.80
CA LEU A 91 -37.89 -14.12 22.21
C LEU A 91 -38.53 -12.87 22.82
N GLU A 92 -38.55 -11.75 22.09
CA GLU A 92 -39.16 -10.48 22.55
C GLU A 92 -40.64 -10.63 22.92
N ILE A 93 -41.36 -11.61 22.34
CA ILE A 93 -42.77 -11.90 22.67
C ILE A 93 -42.96 -13.20 23.48
N GLY A 94 -41.87 -13.81 23.95
CA GLY A 94 -41.90 -14.97 24.86
C GLY A 94 -42.17 -16.33 24.21
N ILE A 95 -41.89 -16.51 22.93
CA ILE A 95 -42.07 -17.83 22.28
C ILE A 95 -40.89 -18.74 22.60
N PRO A 96 -41.12 -19.94 23.16
CA PRO A 96 -40.06 -20.95 23.33
C PRO A 96 -39.42 -21.32 22.00
N ILE A 97 -38.10 -21.21 21.92
CA ILE A 97 -37.30 -21.53 20.74
C ILE A 97 -36.54 -22.83 20.97
N ILE A 98 -36.63 -23.79 20.06
CA ILE A 98 -35.83 -25.01 20.11
C ILE A 98 -34.68 -24.88 19.13
N THR A 99 -33.44 -25.00 19.61
CA THR A 99 -32.23 -24.93 18.79
C THR A 99 -31.37 -26.17 18.96
N LYS A 100 -30.73 -26.60 17.88
CA LYS A 100 -29.86 -27.78 17.88
C LYS A 100 -28.39 -27.34 17.88
N ASN A 101 -27.66 -27.73 18.91
CA ASN A 101 -26.22 -27.57 19.02
C ASN A 101 -25.49 -28.33 17.88
N GLY A 102 -24.39 -27.78 17.41
CA GLY A 102 -23.56 -28.39 16.36
C GLY A 102 -22.09 -27.99 16.47
N ASN A 103 -21.27 -28.39 15.51
CA ASN A 103 -19.81 -28.28 15.59
C ASN A 103 -19.22 -27.15 14.73
N SER A 104 -20.07 -26.26 14.20
CA SER A 104 -19.67 -25.10 13.42
C SER A 104 -20.16 -23.81 14.08
N PHE A 105 -19.48 -22.70 13.81
CA PHE A 105 -19.90 -21.38 14.27
C PHE A 105 -21.38 -21.09 13.92
N ARG A 106 -21.79 -21.37 12.69
CA ARG A 106 -23.18 -21.18 12.23
C ARG A 106 -24.20 -22.07 12.93
N SER A 107 -23.83 -23.29 13.32
CA SER A 107 -24.73 -24.17 14.08
C SER A 107 -24.80 -23.83 15.56
N LEU A 108 -23.84 -23.06 16.08
CA LEU A 108 -23.77 -22.69 17.50
C LEU A 108 -24.52 -21.39 17.83
N MET A 109 -24.87 -20.61 16.81
CA MET A 109 -25.48 -19.28 16.95
C MET A 109 -26.73 -19.26 17.83
N GLY A 110 -27.76 -20.04 17.50
CA GLY A 110 -28.99 -20.08 18.30
C GLY A 110 -28.77 -20.61 19.72
N SER A 111 -27.90 -21.60 19.87
CA SER A 111 -27.52 -22.14 21.20
C SER A 111 -26.78 -21.10 22.05
N SER A 112 -25.91 -20.30 21.44
CA SER A 112 -25.20 -19.21 22.12
C SER A 112 -26.17 -18.15 22.64
N LEU A 113 -27.18 -17.81 21.84
CA LEU A 113 -28.22 -16.85 22.22
C LEU A 113 -29.00 -17.35 23.45
N LEU A 114 -29.48 -18.60 23.43
CA LEU A 114 -30.22 -19.15 24.57
C LEU A 114 -29.35 -19.34 25.83
N ARG A 115 -28.06 -19.67 25.68
CA ARG A 115 -27.11 -19.66 26.82
C ARG A 115 -26.94 -18.27 27.41
N SER A 116 -26.85 -17.23 26.58
CA SER A 116 -26.73 -15.84 27.06
C SER A 116 -27.98 -15.34 27.78
N LEU A 117 -29.15 -15.90 27.46
CA LEU A 117 -30.41 -15.66 28.17
C LEU A 117 -30.57 -16.54 29.41
N SER A 118 -29.62 -17.44 29.68
CA SER A 118 -29.66 -18.44 30.76
C SER A 118 -30.82 -19.44 30.66
N ILE A 119 -31.18 -19.89 29.45
CA ILE A 119 -32.23 -20.89 29.19
C ILE A 119 -31.67 -22.07 28.37
N PRO A 120 -30.74 -22.86 28.94
CA PRO A 120 -30.03 -23.89 28.19
C PRO A 120 -30.87 -25.15 27.92
N ASP A 121 -32.00 -25.33 28.59
CA ASP A 121 -32.84 -26.53 28.46
C ASP A 121 -33.70 -26.55 27.18
N LEU A 122 -33.66 -25.46 26.41
CA LEU A 122 -34.20 -25.37 25.06
C LEU A 122 -33.16 -25.69 23.97
N ILE A 123 -31.95 -26.11 24.37
CA ILE A 123 -30.85 -26.50 23.49
C ILE A 123 -30.72 -28.02 23.49
N VAL A 124 -30.70 -28.61 22.30
CA VAL A 124 -30.60 -30.07 22.10
C VAL A 124 -29.36 -30.44 21.29
N ASN A 125 -28.88 -31.68 21.36
CA ASN A 125 -27.63 -32.09 20.71
C ASN A 125 -27.82 -32.92 19.44
N ASN A 126 -28.98 -33.55 19.26
CA ASN A 126 -29.29 -34.41 18.12
C ASN A 126 -30.73 -34.21 17.60
N GLU A 127 -31.04 -34.79 16.44
CA GLU A 127 -32.37 -34.68 15.82
C GLU A 127 -33.46 -35.30 16.72
N ALA A 128 -33.21 -36.42 17.38
CA ALA A 128 -34.21 -37.10 18.20
C ALA A 128 -34.64 -36.25 19.40
N GLU A 129 -33.67 -35.64 20.10
CA GLU A 129 -33.94 -34.68 21.18
C GLU A 129 -34.71 -33.46 20.67
N TYR A 130 -34.37 -32.93 19.48
CA TYR A 130 -35.08 -31.81 18.86
C TYR A 130 -36.56 -32.13 18.64
N ILE A 131 -36.84 -33.32 18.09
CA ILE A 131 -38.20 -33.79 17.83
C ILE A 131 -38.94 -33.99 19.17
N ASN A 132 -38.30 -34.66 20.14
CA ASN A 132 -38.90 -34.95 21.43
C ASN A 132 -39.27 -33.67 22.19
N LEU A 133 -38.36 -32.69 22.25
CA LEU A 133 -38.62 -31.43 22.92
C LEU A 133 -39.72 -30.63 22.20
N ALA A 134 -39.76 -30.66 20.87
CA ALA A 134 -40.83 -30.02 20.11
C ALA A 134 -42.20 -30.63 20.39
N ILE A 135 -42.29 -31.97 20.47
CA ILE A 135 -43.52 -32.67 20.82
C ILE A 135 -43.93 -32.37 22.27
N GLN A 136 -42.98 -32.39 23.22
CA GLN A 136 -43.25 -32.06 24.62
C GLN A 136 -43.80 -30.64 24.75
N LEU A 137 -43.14 -29.65 24.17
CA LEU A 137 -43.62 -28.28 24.17
C LEU A 137 -44.95 -28.17 23.43
N ALA A 138 -45.19 -28.87 22.32
CA ALA A 138 -46.47 -28.79 21.61
C ALA A 138 -47.65 -29.42 22.37
N ASN A 139 -47.42 -30.44 23.20
CA ASN A 139 -48.48 -31.14 23.93
C ASN A 139 -48.64 -30.71 25.39
N ASN A 140 -47.65 -30.03 25.98
CA ASN A 140 -47.69 -29.57 27.37
C ASN A 140 -47.91 -28.04 27.46
N LEU A 141 -49.15 -27.64 27.76
CA LEU A 141 -49.52 -26.23 27.91
C LEU A 141 -48.79 -25.55 29.08
N GLU A 142 -48.67 -26.24 30.21
CA GLU A 142 -48.05 -25.72 31.43
C GLU A 142 -46.56 -25.44 31.19
N LEU A 143 -45.84 -26.40 30.61
CA LEU A 143 -44.43 -26.22 30.25
C LEU A 143 -44.23 -25.04 29.28
N ARG A 144 -45.11 -24.88 28.28
CA ARG A 144 -45.03 -23.72 27.38
C ARG A 144 -45.27 -22.40 28.09
N GLN A 145 -46.23 -22.35 29.01
CA GLN A 145 -46.53 -21.14 29.77
C GLN A 145 -45.36 -20.77 30.69
N GLN A 146 -44.80 -21.76 31.39
CA GLN A 146 -43.59 -21.60 32.21
C GLN A 146 -42.44 -21.04 31.37
N LYS A 147 -42.13 -21.65 30.21
CA LYS A 147 -41.05 -21.18 29.34
C LYS A 147 -41.32 -19.79 28.76
N ARG A 148 -42.57 -19.49 28.43
CA ARG A 148 -42.97 -18.15 27.96
C ARG A 148 -42.72 -17.09 29.03
N GLN A 149 -43.13 -17.35 30.26
CA GLN A 149 -42.90 -16.43 31.38
C GLN A 149 -41.40 -16.24 31.64
N GLU A 150 -40.63 -17.33 31.70
CA GLU A 150 -39.18 -17.28 31.90
C GLU A 150 -38.48 -16.45 30.81
N ILE A 151 -38.82 -16.67 29.53
CA ILE A 151 -38.26 -15.88 28.42
C ILE A 151 -38.62 -14.41 28.56
N GLN A 152 -39.88 -14.08 28.88
CA GLN A 152 -40.32 -12.69 29.03
C GLN A 152 -39.58 -11.98 30.17
N GLU A 153 -39.44 -12.63 31.32
CA GLU A 153 -38.69 -12.09 32.47
C GLU A 153 -37.22 -11.85 32.12
N LYS A 154 -36.56 -12.80 31.43
CA LYS A 154 -35.17 -12.66 31.02
C LYS A 154 -34.95 -11.60 29.95
N MET A 155 -35.87 -11.46 29.00
CA MET A 155 -35.80 -10.44 27.96
C MET A 155 -36.02 -9.02 28.52
N GLN A 156 -36.86 -8.87 29.56
CA GLN A 156 -37.05 -7.59 30.26
C GLN A 156 -35.80 -7.12 31.02
N GLN A 157 -34.86 -8.02 31.34
CA GLN A 157 -33.61 -7.71 32.02
C GLN A 157 -32.53 -7.13 31.08
N ASN A 158 -32.89 -6.76 29.84
CA ASN A 158 -31.97 -6.25 28.81
C ASN A 158 -30.75 -7.18 28.61
N PRO A 159 -30.94 -8.37 28.02
CA PRO A 159 -29.87 -9.34 27.87
C PRO A 159 -28.70 -8.77 27.06
N SER A 160 -27.50 -9.31 27.28
CA SER A 160 -26.25 -8.77 26.72
C SER A 160 -26.24 -8.61 25.20
N PHE A 161 -26.98 -9.45 24.47
CA PHE A 161 -27.11 -9.35 23.00
C PHE A 161 -28.02 -8.21 22.53
N LEU A 162 -28.73 -7.52 23.43
CA LEU A 162 -29.49 -6.29 23.16
C LEU A 162 -28.79 -5.05 23.75
N ASP A 163 -27.79 -5.23 24.61
CA ASP A 163 -27.04 -4.13 25.23
C ASP A 163 -25.89 -3.65 24.33
N SER A 164 -26.22 -2.77 23.40
CA SER A 164 -25.24 -2.17 22.48
C SER A 164 -24.17 -1.34 23.19
N HIS A 165 -24.48 -0.72 24.34
CA HIS A 165 -23.52 0.10 25.08
C HIS A 165 -22.47 -0.76 25.77
N ALA A 166 -22.90 -1.79 26.50
CA ALA A 166 -21.99 -2.74 27.13
C ALA A 166 -21.11 -3.46 26.10
N TYR A 167 -21.70 -3.85 24.95
CA TYR A 167 -20.95 -4.46 23.85
C TYR A 167 -19.90 -3.50 23.27
N SER A 168 -20.28 -2.23 23.02
CA SER A 168 -19.35 -1.22 22.50
C SER A 168 -18.18 -0.95 23.45
N ALA A 169 -18.41 -0.94 24.77
CA ALA A 169 -17.35 -0.77 25.74
C ALA A 169 -16.34 -1.92 25.69
N GLN A 170 -16.82 -3.18 25.67
CA GLN A 170 -15.97 -4.37 25.59
C GLN A 170 -15.15 -4.43 24.28
N ILE A 171 -15.77 -4.09 23.15
CA ILE A 171 -15.05 -4.01 21.87
C ILE A 171 -14.03 -2.87 21.86
N GLY A 172 -14.36 -1.72 22.45
CA GLY A 172 -13.44 -0.59 22.57
C GLY A 172 -12.17 -0.95 23.34
N GLU A 173 -12.32 -1.61 24.49
CA GLU A 173 -11.18 -2.12 25.28
C GLU A 173 -10.32 -3.11 24.47
N LEU A 174 -10.97 -4.01 23.72
CA LEU A 174 -10.26 -4.97 22.87
C LEU A 174 -9.46 -4.26 21.76
N PHE A 175 -10.04 -3.27 21.09
CA PHE A 175 -9.35 -2.50 20.07
C PHE A 175 -8.16 -1.72 20.64
N GLN A 176 -8.31 -1.11 21.82
CA GLN A 176 -7.19 -0.44 22.49
C GLN A 176 -6.05 -1.42 22.79
N LYS A 177 -6.39 -2.61 23.30
CA LYS A 177 -5.39 -3.66 23.58
C LYS A 177 -4.69 -4.13 22.31
N LEU A 178 -5.44 -4.45 21.25
CA LEU A 178 -4.87 -4.89 19.97
C LEU A 178 -3.98 -3.80 19.35
N PHE A 179 -4.39 -2.53 19.46
CA PHE A 179 -3.60 -1.43 18.97
C PHE A 179 -2.31 -1.23 19.79
N GLN A 180 -2.37 -1.34 21.12
CA GLN A 180 -1.19 -1.29 21.97
C GLN A 180 -0.21 -2.44 21.67
N GLU A 181 -0.72 -3.66 21.45
CA GLU A 181 0.10 -4.80 21.04
C GLU A 181 0.75 -4.56 19.68
N TRP A 182 -0.01 -4.07 18.70
CA TRP A 182 0.52 -3.68 17.40
C TRP A 182 1.59 -2.60 17.53
N GLN A 183 1.35 -1.55 18.31
CA GLN A 183 2.32 -0.49 18.57
C GLN A 183 3.58 -1.02 19.24
N ASN A 184 3.49 -1.98 20.16
CA ASN A 184 4.67 -2.56 20.81
C ASN A 184 5.50 -3.41 19.83
N ILE A 185 4.85 -4.11 18.90
CA ILE A 185 5.53 -4.89 17.86
C ILE A 185 6.25 -3.97 16.87
N HIS A 186 5.62 -2.85 16.51
CA HIS A 186 6.12 -1.92 15.49
C HIS A 186 6.80 -0.68 16.09
N ALA A 187 6.93 -0.58 17.41
CA ALA A 187 7.69 0.48 18.05
C ALA A 187 9.14 0.33 17.59
N PRO A 188 9.80 1.44 17.20
CA PRO A 188 11.23 1.40 16.93
C PRO A 188 11.91 0.91 18.21
N LYS A 189 12.37 -0.34 18.22
CA LYS A 189 13.17 -0.87 19.32
C LYS A 189 14.44 -0.06 19.31
N THR A 190 14.57 0.91 20.22
CA THR A 190 15.74 1.76 20.31
C THR A 190 16.98 0.88 20.35
N ILE A 191 18.03 1.28 19.62
CA ILE A 191 19.35 0.68 19.77
C ILE A 191 19.69 0.66 21.26
N GLU A 192 19.71 -0.53 21.85
CA GLU A 192 20.32 -0.71 23.16
C GLU A 192 21.83 -0.52 22.94
N SER A 193 22.30 0.70 23.13
CA SER A 193 23.71 1.06 23.06
C SER A 193 24.37 0.68 24.39
N THR A 194 25.40 -0.16 24.36
CA THR A 194 26.18 -0.51 25.55
C THR A 194 27.18 0.60 25.89
N GLY A 195 26.77 1.86 26.02
CA GLY A 195 27.61 2.98 26.52
C GLY A 195 28.93 3.29 25.77
N GLU A 196 29.35 2.48 24.80
CA GLU A 196 30.66 2.48 24.14
C GLU A 196 30.53 2.53 22.60
N ASN A 197 29.52 3.23 22.06
CA ASN A 197 29.33 3.34 20.60
C ASN A 197 29.28 1.98 19.87
N SER A 198 28.69 0.95 20.50
CA SER A 198 28.51 -0.39 19.95
C SER A 198 27.05 -0.84 20.02
N LEU A 199 26.60 -1.54 18.97
CA LEU A 199 25.30 -2.23 18.95
C LEU A 199 25.37 -3.50 19.82
N THR A 200 24.26 -3.87 20.48
CA THR A 200 24.17 -5.15 21.21
C THR A 200 24.27 -6.35 20.27
N SER A 201 24.78 -7.46 20.80
CA SER A 201 24.78 -8.74 20.05
C SER A 201 23.37 -9.21 19.72
N GLU A 202 22.38 -8.88 20.55
CA GLU A 202 20.96 -9.17 20.30
C GLU A 202 20.45 -8.42 19.07
N PHE A 203 20.72 -7.11 18.97
CA PHE A 203 20.35 -6.32 17.80
C PHE A 203 21.00 -6.86 16.52
N ILE A 204 22.30 -7.16 16.56
CA ILE A 204 23.03 -7.71 15.40
C ILE A 204 22.43 -9.06 14.98
N ASN A 205 22.14 -9.95 15.91
CA ASN A 205 21.52 -11.25 15.61
C ASN A 205 20.12 -11.07 15.01
N ARG A 206 19.34 -10.10 15.52
CA ARG A 206 18.01 -9.80 14.97
C ARG A 206 18.08 -9.28 13.55
N LEU A 207 18.99 -8.34 13.26
CA LEU A 207 19.25 -7.85 11.90
C LEU A 207 19.55 -9.00 10.94
N ILE A 208 20.52 -9.84 11.28
CA ILE A 208 20.90 -10.98 10.43
C ILE A 208 19.72 -11.93 10.24
N GLY A 209 18.95 -12.20 11.31
CA GLY A 209 17.73 -13.02 11.22
C GLY A 209 16.70 -12.44 10.26
N CYS A 210 16.45 -11.13 10.31
CA CYS A 210 15.49 -10.46 9.42
C CYS A 210 15.96 -10.47 7.97
N VAL A 211 17.26 -10.22 7.72
CA VAL A 211 17.84 -10.30 6.37
C VAL A 211 17.67 -11.71 5.79
N ASN A 212 18.00 -12.75 6.55
CA ASN A 212 17.86 -14.13 6.10
C ASN A 212 16.40 -14.52 5.82
N LEU A 213 15.46 -14.04 6.66
CA LEU A 213 14.03 -14.28 6.43
C LEU A 213 13.53 -13.57 5.17
N TYR A 214 14.04 -12.37 4.88
CA TYR A 214 13.62 -11.58 3.73
C TYR A 214 14.14 -12.17 2.43
N GLU A 215 15.33 -12.77 2.46
CA GLU A 215 15.83 -13.59 1.34
C GLU A 215 14.93 -14.81 1.06
N ILE A 216 14.27 -15.36 2.08
CA ILE A 216 13.36 -16.51 1.94
C ILE A 216 11.98 -16.09 1.45
N ASP A 217 11.41 -15.02 2.03
CA ASP A 217 10.09 -14.49 1.66
C ASP A 217 10.13 -12.95 1.61
N PRO A 218 10.43 -12.36 0.44
CA PRO A 218 10.47 -10.92 0.27
C PRO A 218 9.07 -10.29 0.16
N THR A 219 7.99 -11.08 0.28
CA THR A 219 6.61 -10.56 0.18
C THR A 219 5.98 -10.28 1.55
N ASP A 220 6.61 -10.72 2.64
CA ASP A 220 6.16 -10.48 4.00
C ASP A 220 6.29 -8.99 4.39
N GLN A 221 5.16 -8.29 4.38
CA GLN A 221 5.09 -6.87 4.70
C GLN A 221 5.51 -6.56 6.15
N SER A 222 5.27 -7.46 7.10
CA SER A 222 5.71 -7.26 8.48
C SER A 222 7.23 -7.28 8.58
N LEU A 223 7.86 -8.16 7.81
CA LEU A 223 9.31 -8.30 7.77
C LEU A 223 9.98 -7.15 7.03
N ILE A 224 9.39 -6.68 5.92
CA ILE A 224 9.85 -5.50 5.20
C ILE A 224 9.86 -4.29 6.14
N GLU A 225 8.76 -4.07 6.88
CA GLU A 225 8.66 -2.94 7.80
C GLU A 225 9.71 -3.02 8.92
N GLU A 226 9.94 -4.22 9.48
CA GLU A 226 11.00 -4.40 10.48
C GLU A 226 12.40 -4.15 9.89
N LEU A 227 12.67 -4.58 8.65
CA LEU A 227 13.93 -4.27 7.97
C LEU A 227 14.10 -2.78 7.68
N ARG A 228 13.02 -2.03 7.38
CA ARG A 228 13.07 -0.57 7.26
C ARG A 228 13.46 0.09 8.57
N GLN A 229 12.89 -0.37 9.69
CA GLN A 229 13.24 0.14 11.02
C GLN A 229 14.70 -0.15 11.36
N ILE A 230 15.16 -1.39 11.14
CA ILE A 230 16.55 -1.78 11.34
C ILE A 230 17.49 -0.94 10.45
N ARG A 231 17.12 -0.72 9.18
CA ARG A 231 17.84 0.15 8.25
C ARG A 231 17.96 1.58 8.79
N LYS A 232 16.86 2.17 9.26
CA LYS A 232 16.87 3.51 9.85
C LYS A 232 17.77 3.59 11.08
N GLN A 233 17.70 2.60 11.96
CA GLN A 233 18.52 2.54 13.16
C GLN A 233 20.01 2.44 12.83
N ILE A 234 20.41 1.58 11.88
CA ILE A 234 21.80 1.52 11.43
C ILE A 234 22.25 2.84 10.80
N ALA A 235 21.38 3.51 10.04
CA ALA A 235 21.71 4.83 9.48
C ALA A 235 21.94 5.86 10.60
N ASP A 236 21.05 5.94 11.58
CA ASP A 236 21.18 6.84 12.73
C ASP A 236 22.39 6.53 13.60
N PHE A 237 22.70 5.23 13.77
CA PHE A 237 23.92 4.79 14.43
C PHE A 237 25.14 5.40 13.75
N TRP A 238 25.29 5.25 12.43
CA TRP A 238 26.43 5.84 11.71
C TRP A 238 26.47 7.36 11.82
N LEU A 239 25.33 8.06 11.81
CA LEU A 239 25.28 9.52 11.96
C LEU A 239 25.68 10.01 13.35
N SER A 240 25.49 9.17 14.38
CA SER A 240 25.81 9.48 15.77
C SER A 240 27.28 9.24 16.14
N VAL A 241 27.97 8.31 15.47
CA VAL A 241 29.39 8.01 15.69
C VAL A 241 30.26 9.23 15.38
N ALA A 242 31.23 9.54 16.25
CA ALA A 242 32.17 10.63 16.00
C ALA A 242 33.07 10.31 14.79
N PRO A 243 33.33 11.25 13.85
CA PRO A 243 34.12 10.96 12.65
C PRO A 243 35.50 10.32 12.89
N LYS A 244 36.15 10.66 14.01
CA LYS A 244 37.46 10.11 14.39
C LYS A 244 37.40 8.65 14.87
N GLU A 245 36.24 8.20 15.33
CA GLU A 245 36.01 6.85 15.84
C GLU A 245 35.44 5.92 14.75
N LEU A 246 35.06 6.47 13.60
CA LEU A 246 34.32 5.74 12.56
C LEU A 246 35.09 4.52 12.05
N GLU A 247 36.40 4.62 11.84
CA GLU A 247 37.25 3.50 11.42
C GLU A 247 37.35 2.40 12.47
N THR A 248 37.46 2.77 13.74
CA THR A 248 37.53 1.81 14.85
C THR A 248 36.19 1.14 15.09
N THR A 249 35.09 1.88 14.91
CA THR A 249 33.73 1.36 15.02
C THR A 249 33.35 0.48 13.83
N TYR A 250 33.82 0.78 12.62
CA TYR A 250 33.54 0.00 11.40
C TYR A 250 34.37 -1.29 11.33
N GLN A 251 34.28 -2.15 12.34
CA GLN A 251 35.04 -3.40 12.42
C GLN A 251 34.20 -4.54 13.00
N GLY A 252 34.70 -5.77 12.94
CA GLY A 252 34.08 -6.92 13.60
C GLY A 252 32.61 -7.18 13.19
N LYS A 253 31.76 -7.47 14.18
CA LYS A 253 30.37 -7.90 13.97
C LYS A 253 29.47 -6.82 13.37
N ILE A 254 29.72 -5.55 13.67
CA ILE A 254 28.88 -4.46 13.15
C ILE A 254 29.12 -4.22 11.65
N ARG A 255 30.38 -4.32 11.19
CA ARG A 255 30.69 -4.33 9.75
C ARG A 255 29.99 -5.48 9.04
N GLN A 256 30.01 -6.68 9.60
CA GLN A 256 29.33 -7.85 9.02
C GLN A 256 27.81 -7.65 8.93
N ALA A 257 27.18 -7.13 9.98
CA ALA A 257 25.76 -6.83 9.99
C ALA A 257 25.39 -5.76 8.95
N TYR A 258 26.18 -4.70 8.87
CA TYR A 258 26.00 -3.64 7.88
C TYR A 258 26.13 -4.17 6.44
N GLN A 259 27.14 -5.00 6.17
CA GLN A 259 27.31 -5.65 4.86
C GLN A 259 26.14 -6.58 4.50
N ALA A 260 25.61 -7.34 5.47
CA ALA A 260 24.46 -8.21 5.24
C ALA A 260 23.22 -7.38 4.86
N LEU A 261 22.98 -6.27 5.56
CA LEU A 261 21.88 -5.36 5.24
C LEU A 261 22.05 -4.69 3.87
N LEU A 262 23.28 -4.31 3.49
CA LEU A 262 23.56 -3.78 2.14
C LEU A 262 23.33 -4.80 1.02
N LYS A 263 23.45 -6.10 1.31
CA LYS A 263 23.28 -7.18 0.32
C LYS A 263 21.85 -7.73 0.27
N SER A 264 20.99 -7.37 1.23
CA SER A 264 19.66 -7.96 1.37
C SER A 264 18.71 -7.62 0.23
N GLY A 265 18.98 -6.54 -0.52
CA GLY A 265 18.10 -6.07 -1.59
C GLY A 265 16.95 -5.18 -1.11
N ILE A 266 16.85 -4.87 0.19
CA ILE A 266 15.85 -3.97 0.78
C ILE A 266 15.87 -2.56 0.15
N GLN A 267 16.95 -2.18 -0.52
CA GLN A 267 17.05 -0.91 -1.25
C GLN A 267 16.17 -0.87 -2.51
N ASN A 268 15.70 -2.03 -2.99
CA ASN A 268 14.80 -2.10 -4.13
C ASN A 268 13.33 -1.86 -3.74
N GLU A 269 13.01 -1.92 -2.44
CA GLU A 269 11.68 -1.59 -1.95
C GLU A 269 11.36 -0.10 -2.19
N PRO A 270 10.13 0.25 -2.59
CA PRO A 270 9.71 1.64 -2.74
C PRO A 270 9.98 2.44 -1.46
N GLN A 271 10.56 3.61 -1.58
CA GLN A 271 10.83 4.48 -0.43
C GLN A 271 9.53 5.09 0.08
N THR A 272 9.34 5.13 1.40
CA THR A 272 8.23 5.85 2.03
C THR A 272 8.49 7.36 2.01
N GLU A 273 7.46 8.17 2.25
CA GLU A 273 7.60 9.63 2.35
C GLU A 273 8.62 10.04 3.43
N ASP A 274 8.61 9.36 4.58
CA ASP A 274 9.57 9.59 5.67
C ASP A 274 11.01 9.28 5.28
N GLU A 275 11.23 8.22 4.48
CA GLU A 275 12.57 7.86 4.00
C GLU A 275 13.08 8.85 2.96
N GLN A 276 12.21 9.33 2.08
CA GLN A 276 12.56 10.38 1.12
C GLN A 276 12.96 11.67 1.84
N LYS A 277 12.20 12.07 2.87
CA LYS A 277 12.51 13.23 3.70
C LYS A 277 13.84 13.05 4.44
N PHE A 278 14.08 11.88 5.04
CA PHE A 278 15.35 11.57 5.70
C PHE A 278 16.54 11.68 4.73
N LEU A 279 16.41 11.17 3.50
CA LEU A 279 17.46 11.29 2.49
C LEU A 279 17.70 12.74 2.06
N GLN A 280 16.65 13.55 2.00
CA GLN A 280 16.77 14.98 1.74
C GLN A 280 17.58 15.69 2.85
N GLU A 281 17.30 15.40 4.11
CA GLU A 281 18.06 15.93 5.27
C GLU A 281 19.54 15.50 5.22
N LEU A 282 19.81 14.25 4.81
CA LEU A 282 21.18 13.77 4.60
C LEU A 282 21.90 14.52 3.47
N ALA A 283 21.21 14.81 2.36
CA ALA A 283 21.77 15.53 1.23
C ALA A 283 22.17 16.97 1.61
N GLU A 284 21.33 17.66 2.38
CA GLU A 284 21.61 19.02 2.88
C GLU A 284 22.88 19.06 3.76
N THR A 285 23.13 17.98 4.50
CA THR A 285 24.25 17.89 5.45
C THR A 285 25.59 17.51 4.78
N SER A 286 25.58 16.90 3.59
CA SER A 286 26.75 16.17 3.02
C SER A 286 27.38 16.77 1.76
N MET A 287 26.99 17.99 1.34
CA MET A 287 27.50 18.66 0.14
C MET A 287 29.03 18.52 -0.05
N GLY A 288 29.43 17.76 -1.08
CA GLY A 288 30.80 17.68 -1.59
C GLY A 288 31.78 16.76 -0.83
N LEU A 289 31.33 15.96 0.15
CA LEU A 289 32.20 15.19 1.06
C LEU A 289 33.22 16.05 1.84
N THR A 290 33.02 17.37 1.92
CA THR A 290 33.92 18.31 2.61
C THR A 290 33.57 18.51 4.08
N ASN A 291 32.37 18.07 4.49
CA ASN A 291 31.92 18.06 5.88
C ASN A 291 32.66 16.97 6.69
N PRO A 292 33.12 17.24 7.93
CA PRO A 292 33.67 16.23 8.82
C PRO A 292 32.81 14.96 9.00
N LYS A 293 31.47 15.05 8.84
CA LYS A 293 30.54 13.92 8.89
C LYS A 293 30.21 13.29 7.52
N ALA A 294 30.93 13.66 6.46
CA ALA A 294 30.67 13.18 5.10
C ALA A 294 30.64 11.64 4.99
N ILE A 295 31.59 10.94 5.62
CA ILE A 295 31.64 9.48 5.59
C ILE A 295 30.50 8.86 6.42
N ASN A 296 30.10 9.47 7.53
CA ASN A 296 28.94 9.05 8.31
C ASN A 296 27.65 9.13 7.47
N THR A 297 27.46 10.25 6.77
CA THR A 297 26.32 10.43 5.88
C THR A 297 26.34 9.46 4.71
N LEU A 298 27.50 9.20 4.12
CA LEU A 298 27.67 8.19 3.08
C LEU A 298 27.22 6.80 3.57
N LEU A 299 27.68 6.37 4.75
CA LEU A 299 27.29 5.09 5.34
C LEU A 299 25.78 4.99 5.61
N GLY A 300 25.14 6.08 6.05
CA GLY A 300 23.69 6.14 6.22
C GLY A 300 22.94 6.05 4.88
N ALA A 301 23.40 6.80 3.89
CA ALA A 301 22.79 6.89 2.57
C ALA A 301 22.90 5.57 1.77
N MET A 302 24.04 4.87 1.83
CA MET A 302 24.27 3.59 1.13
C MET A 302 23.18 2.54 1.42
N LEU A 303 22.47 2.62 2.55
CA LEU A 303 21.41 1.68 2.91
C LEU A 303 20.10 1.89 2.13
N TYR A 304 19.93 3.01 1.43
CA TYR A 304 18.68 3.37 0.77
C TYR A 304 18.79 3.39 -0.76
N PHE A 305 20.00 3.36 -1.30
CA PHE A 305 20.23 3.36 -2.74
C PHE A 305 20.50 1.94 -3.26
N PRO A 306 19.80 1.50 -4.31
CA PRO A 306 20.10 0.22 -4.96
C PRO A 306 21.57 0.12 -5.40
N PRO A 307 22.13 -1.10 -5.43
CA PRO A 307 23.40 -1.38 -6.10
C PRO A 307 23.42 -0.71 -7.48
N SER A 308 24.54 -0.09 -7.86
CA SER A 308 24.74 0.70 -9.10
C SER A 308 24.13 2.11 -9.20
N LYS A 309 23.27 2.54 -8.26
CA LYS A 309 22.69 3.91 -8.28
C LYS A 309 23.46 4.96 -7.46
N MET A 310 24.52 4.55 -6.76
CA MET A 310 25.33 5.41 -5.89
C MET A 310 26.82 5.27 -6.22
N LEU A 311 27.25 5.80 -7.36
CA LEU A 311 28.65 5.77 -7.82
C LEU A 311 29.41 7.00 -7.33
N VAL A 312 30.46 6.79 -6.54
CA VAL A 312 31.38 7.84 -6.05
C VAL A 312 32.51 7.96 -7.06
N ARG A 313 32.60 9.09 -7.76
CA ARG A 313 33.69 9.35 -8.71
C ARG A 313 35.03 9.35 -7.99
N ASP A 314 36.01 8.63 -8.54
CA ASP A 314 37.34 8.45 -7.95
C ASP A 314 37.28 7.95 -6.49
N ALA A 315 36.37 7.01 -6.23
CA ALA A 315 36.17 6.41 -4.91
C ALA A 315 37.49 5.97 -4.25
N LYS A 316 38.45 5.50 -5.04
CA LYS A 316 39.77 5.08 -4.55
C LYS A 316 40.53 6.19 -3.82
N ASN A 317 40.38 7.44 -4.25
CA ASN A 317 41.09 8.58 -3.66
C ASN A 317 40.19 9.41 -2.72
N ARG A 318 38.86 9.26 -2.78
CA ARG A 318 37.89 10.01 -1.96
C ARG A 318 37.36 9.23 -0.76
N LEU A 319 37.40 7.90 -0.78
CA LEU A 319 36.92 7.07 0.32
C LEU A 319 38.07 6.53 1.18
N PRO A 320 37.86 6.37 2.50
CA PRO A 320 38.85 5.73 3.35
C PRO A 320 39.17 4.30 2.90
N GLN A 321 40.44 3.91 3.07
CA GLN A 321 40.94 2.58 2.66
C GLN A 321 40.21 1.43 3.36
N TRP A 322 39.64 1.65 4.55
CA TRP A 322 38.87 0.65 5.30
C TRP A 322 37.45 0.45 4.76
N LEU A 323 36.91 1.39 3.98
CA LEU A 323 35.54 1.35 3.43
C LEU A 323 35.51 0.97 1.94
N ILE A 324 36.56 1.32 1.20
CA ILE A 324 36.58 1.24 -0.26
C ILE A 324 36.24 -0.15 -0.82
N ASP A 325 36.72 -1.23 -0.18
CA ASP A 325 36.47 -2.59 -0.66
C ASP A 325 35.00 -3.00 -0.49
N ASP A 326 34.38 -2.61 0.63
CA ASP A 326 32.96 -2.88 0.92
C ASP A 326 32.06 -2.08 -0.01
N TYR A 327 32.40 -0.80 -0.20
CA TYR A 327 31.73 0.05 -1.16
C TYR A 327 31.78 -0.56 -2.57
N LYS A 328 32.96 -0.95 -3.04
CA LYS A 328 33.15 -1.56 -4.37
C LYS A 328 32.39 -2.86 -4.54
N GLN A 329 32.35 -3.70 -3.50
CA GLN A 329 31.63 -4.96 -3.56
C GLN A 329 30.12 -4.77 -3.81
N ILE A 330 29.53 -3.69 -3.30
CA ILE A 330 28.08 -3.44 -3.41
C ILE A 330 27.76 -2.57 -4.63
N PHE A 331 28.54 -1.50 -4.85
CA PHE A 331 28.21 -0.48 -5.84
C PHE A 331 29.04 -0.57 -7.13
N GLU A 332 30.18 -1.30 -7.14
CA GLU A 332 31.08 -1.44 -8.30
C GLU A 332 31.36 -2.91 -8.74
N SER A 333 30.62 -3.92 -8.26
CA SER A 333 30.98 -5.33 -8.47
C SER A 333 30.90 -5.82 -9.95
N ARG A 334 31.66 -6.89 -10.23
CA ARG A 334 32.11 -7.34 -11.58
C ARG A 334 31.03 -7.51 -12.65
N GLU A 335 29.77 -7.79 -12.34
CA GLU A 335 28.71 -7.85 -13.37
C GLU A 335 28.35 -6.47 -13.94
N VAL A 336 28.46 -5.42 -13.11
CA VAL A 336 28.30 -4.01 -13.52
C VAL A 336 29.56 -3.55 -14.27
N ALA A 337 30.74 -3.96 -13.79
CA ALA A 337 32.01 -3.69 -14.48
C ALA A 337 32.14 -4.44 -15.81
N GLU A 338 31.56 -5.63 -16.00
CA GLU A 338 31.55 -6.34 -17.30
C GLU A 338 30.55 -5.76 -18.29
N LYS A 339 29.40 -5.24 -17.82
CA LYS A 339 28.47 -4.44 -18.66
C LYS A 339 29.12 -3.12 -19.10
N LEU A 340 29.90 -2.49 -18.23
CA LEU A 340 30.64 -1.26 -18.53
C LEU A 340 31.92 -1.54 -19.36
N GLU A 341 32.73 -2.55 -19.03
CA GLU A 341 33.93 -2.92 -19.79
C GLU A 341 33.60 -3.43 -21.20
N LYS A 342 32.47 -4.12 -21.44
CA LYS A 342 32.02 -4.43 -22.81
C LYS A 342 31.63 -3.17 -23.59
N THR A 343 31.19 -2.13 -22.89
CA THR A 343 30.91 -0.81 -23.48
C THR A 343 32.21 -0.04 -23.77
N PHE A 344 33.29 -0.28 -23.00
CA PHE A 344 34.59 0.40 -23.15
C PHE A 344 35.68 -0.39 -23.92
N LYS A 345 35.56 -1.71 -24.14
CA LYS A 345 36.56 -2.55 -24.84
C LYS A 345 36.25 -2.82 -26.32
N SER A 346 35.20 -2.25 -26.92
CA SER A 346 34.93 -2.43 -28.36
C SER A 346 35.79 -1.57 -29.29
N LYS A 347 36.81 -0.85 -28.80
CA LYS A 347 37.85 -0.28 -29.66
C LYS A 347 39.25 -0.39 -29.08
N SER A 348 40.06 -1.15 -29.82
CA SER A 348 41.54 -1.16 -29.98
C SER A 348 42.23 -2.35 -29.34
N PRO A 349 43.35 -2.89 -29.88
CA PRO A 349 44.39 -2.19 -30.69
C PRO A 349 44.94 -3.02 -31.90
N HIS A 350 45.68 -2.51 -32.91
CA HIS A 350 47.02 -1.93 -32.86
C HIS A 350 47.51 -1.44 -34.24
N LEU A 351 48.33 -0.37 -34.21
CA LEU A 351 49.54 -0.05 -35.01
C LEU A 351 49.42 0.28 -36.51
N LEU A 352 49.80 1.52 -36.88
CA LEU A 352 50.99 1.80 -37.69
C LEU A 352 51.35 3.31 -37.65
N GLU A 353 52.61 3.56 -37.97
CA GLU A 353 53.41 4.78 -37.79
C GLU A 353 53.03 5.99 -38.68
N ASN A 354 53.54 7.14 -38.24
CA ASN A 354 53.95 8.34 -38.99
C ASN A 354 52.92 9.46 -39.27
N TYR A 355 53.45 10.68 -39.08
CA TYR A 355 53.04 12.01 -39.54
C TYR A 355 52.09 12.87 -38.66
N SER A 356 52.75 13.76 -37.92
CA SER A 356 52.60 15.24 -37.85
C SER A 356 51.24 15.91 -37.73
N VAL A 357 51.22 16.80 -36.73
CA VAL A 357 50.23 17.84 -36.37
C VAL A 357 49.84 18.75 -37.54
N THR A 358 48.54 18.95 -37.75
CA THR A 358 47.92 20.29 -37.89
C THR A 358 46.39 20.23 -37.71
N THR A 359 45.90 21.25 -37.00
CA THR A 359 44.53 21.73 -36.81
C THR A 359 43.53 21.47 -37.95
N ALA A 360 42.36 20.89 -37.62
CA ALA A 360 41.02 21.39 -38.00
C ALA A 360 39.93 20.35 -37.63
N GLU A 361 38.92 20.84 -36.91
CA GLU A 361 37.49 20.47 -36.95
C GLU A 361 37.11 19.00 -37.17
N VAL A 362 36.60 18.36 -36.11
CA VAL A 362 35.89 17.07 -36.19
C VAL A 362 34.43 17.27 -35.80
N LYS A 363 33.56 17.02 -36.78
CA LYS A 363 32.09 17.01 -36.71
C LYS A 363 31.54 15.94 -35.75
N PRO A 364 30.36 16.17 -35.14
CA PRO A 364 29.72 15.22 -34.23
C PRO A 364 28.83 14.22 -34.99
N GLU A 365 28.88 12.94 -34.61
CA GLU A 365 27.84 11.94 -34.91
C GLU A 365 27.77 10.97 -33.72
N LYS A 366 26.63 10.63 -33.09
CA LYS A 366 25.21 10.98 -33.27
C LYS A 366 24.56 10.98 -31.87
N ASN A 367 23.94 12.10 -31.50
CA ASN A 367 23.07 12.21 -30.33
C ASN A 367 21.74 11.48 -30.58
N VAL A 368 21.16 10.85 -29.55
CA VAL A 368 19.78 10.35 -29.59
C VAL A 368 18.86 11.56 -29.74
N VAL A 369 18.12 11.64 -30.86
CA VAL A 369 17.20 12.75 -31.15
C VAL A 369 15.78 12.32 -30.79
N LEU A 370 15.15 13.02 -29.85
CA LEU A 370 13.73 12.86 -29.55
C LEU A 370 12.91 13.47 -30.68
N THR A 371 12.32 12.66 -31.57
CA THR A 371 11.40 13.15 -32.62
C THR A 371 9.99 12.63 -32.37
N ALA A 372 9.01 13.52 -32.27
CA ALA A 372 7.62 13.20 -31.94
C ALA A 372 6.80 12.47 -33.05
N ASN A 373 7.42 12.06 -34.17
CA ASN A 373 6.71 11.71 -35.41
C ASN A 373 7.00 10.30 -36.01
N GLN A 374 7.43 9.30 -35.22
CA GLN A 374 7.56 7.92 -35.73
C GLN A 374 7.00 6.90 -34.73
N THR A 375 6.02 6.10 -35.17
CA THR A 375 5.03 5.44 -34.29
C THR A 375 5.45 4.11 -33.66
N ASP A 376 6.56 3.48 -34.08
CA ASP A 376 6.86 2.10 -33.62
C ASP A 376 8.14 1.96 -32.76
N ASP A 377 9.02 2.97 -32.71
CA ASP A 377 10.30 2.97 -31.95
C ASP A 377 10.35 4.03 -30.82
N LEU A 378 9.25 4.78 -30.65
CA LEU A 378 9.18 5.95 -29.76
C LEU A 378 9.35 5.57 -28.28
N ASP A 379 8.78 4.44 -27.87
CA ASP A 379 8.66 4.03 -26.47
C ASP A 379 10.02 3.65 -25.87
N ILE A 380 10.84 2.91 -26.62
CA ILE A 380 12.19 2.48 -26.19
C ILE A 380 13.15 3.67 -26.14
N SER A 381 13.08 4.57 -27.13
CA SER A 381 13.88 5.79 -27.16
C SER A 381 13.55 6.73 -26.01
N GLN A 382 12.26 6.93 -25.73
CA GLN A 382 11.79 7.75 -24.61
C GLN A 382 12.21 7.15 -23.28
N GLN A 383 12.01 5.84 -23.08
CA GLN A 383 12.40 5.17 -21.86
C GLN A 383 13.92 5.25 -21.61
N LYS A 384 14.73 5.11 -22.67
CA LYS A 384 16.20 5.26 -22.57
C LYS A 384 16.60 6.69 -22.20
N PHE A 385 15.96 7.68 -22.81
CA PHE A 385 16.19 9.09 -22.49
C PHE A 385 15.78 9.43 -21.04
N ILE A 386 14.62 8.96 -20.59
CA ILE A 386 14.14 9.18 -19.21
C ILE A 386 15.07 8.51 -18.19
N ASN A 387 15.52 7.29 -18.45
CA ASN A 387 16.50 6.61 -17.60
C ASN A 387 17.83 7.37 -17.52
N GLN A 388 18.30 7.91 -18.66
CA GLN A 388 19.50 8.75 -18.69
C GLN A 388 19.28 10.03 -17.87
N LEU A 389 18.16 10.72 -18.08
CA LEU A 389 17.78 11.93 -17.33
C LEU A 389 17.78 11.69 -15.83
N LEU A 390 17.07 10.66 -15.36
CA LEU A 390 16.98 10.36 -13.93
C LEU A 390 18.35 9.98 -13.35
N GLY A 391 19.16 9.25 -14.10
CA GLY A 391 20.55 8.95 -13.74
C GLY A 391 21.39 10.21 -13.56
N SER A 392 21.39 11.11 -14.53
CA SER A 392 22.18 12.36 -14.48
C SER A 392 21.66 13.33 -13.41
N VAL A 393 20.34 13.40 -13.19
CA VAL A 393 19.75 14.19 -12.08
C VAL A 393 20.21 13.64 -10.73
N ASN A 394 20.22 12.32 -10.54
CA ASN A 394 20.71 11.70 -9.31
C ASN A 394 22.21 11.96 -9.07
N LEU A 395 23.03 11.86 -10.12
CA LEU A 395 24.45 12.17 -10.03
C LEU A 395 24.69 13.65 -9.70
N TYR A 396 23.86 14.54 -10.22
CA TYR A 396 23.93 15.97 -9.94
C TYR A 396 23.49 16.32 -8.53
N TYR A 397 22.53 15.59 -7.95
CA TYR A 397 22.19 15.72 -6.54
C TYR A 397 23.37 15.33 -5.63
N ILE A 398 24.20 14.37 -6.06
CA ILE A 398 25.35 13.90 -5.29
C ILE A 398 26.53 14.87 -5.40
N ASP A 399 26.84 15.35 -6.60
CA ASP A 399 27.96 16.27 -6.85
C ASP A 399 27.62 17.30 -7.94
N PRO A 400 26.98 18.43 -7.57
CA PRO A 400 26.60 19.48 -8.54
C PRO A 400 27.80 20.27 -9.08
N SER A 401 29.02 19.99 -8.57
CA SER A 401 30.27 20.56 -9.07
C SER A 401 30.96 19.68 -10.12
N ASP A 402 30.46 18.46 -10.36
CA ASP A 402 31.01 17.59 -11.39
C ASP A 402 30.72 18.15 -12.79
N GLU A 403 31.75 18.72 -13.43
CA GLU A 403 31.64 19.32 -14.76
C GLU A 403 31.09 18.35 -15.81
N SER A 404 31.39 17.04 -15.73
CA SER A 404 30.87 16.07 -16.70
C SER A 404 29.37 15.86 -16.55
N VAL A 405 28.90 15.74 -15.30
CA VAL A 405 27.47 15.59 -15.00
C VAL A 405 26.72 16.86 -15.33
N VAL A 406 27.30 18.02 -15.02
CA VAL A 406 26.75 19.33 -15.39
C VAL A 406 26.66 19.46 -16.91
N GLN A 407 27.66 19.03 -17.68
CA GLN A 407 27.59 19.04 -19.14
C GLN A 407 26.51 18.10 -19.68
N GLU A 408 26.40 16.89 -19.13
CA GLU A 408 25.36 15.94 -19.52
C GLU A 408 23.96 16.48 -19.22
N LEU A 409 23.76 17.04 -18.03
CA LEU A 409 22.50 17.66 -17.64
C LEU A 409 22.14 18.89 -18.49
N ARG A 410 23.13 19.68 -18.94
CA ARG A 410 22.89 20.77 -19.91
C ARG A 410 22.38 20.23 -21.24
N GLN A 411 22.92 19.11 -21.72
CA GLN A 411 22.46 18.45 -22.94
C GLN A 411 21.03 17.90 -22.77
N ILE A 412 20.77 17.20 -21.67
CA ILE A 412 19.44 16.67 -21.34
C ILE A 412 18.41 17.79 -21.20
N ARG A 413 18.79 18.89 -20.52
CA ARG A 413 17.99 20.10 -20.41
C ARG A 413 17.63 20.69 -21.77
N LYS A 414 18.60 20.79 -22.68
CA LYS A 414 18.36 21.28 -24.04
C LYS A 414 17.42 20.36 -24.83
N GLN A 415 17.65 19.04 -24.75
CA GLN A 415 16.81 18.04 -25.41
C GLN A 415 15.37 18.04 -24.89
N MET A 416 15.18 18.19 -23.58
CA MET A 416 13.86 18.31 -22.96
C MET A 416 13.16 19.61 -23.38
N ALA A 417 13.88 20.74 -23.40
CA ALA A 417 13.33 22.01 -23.88
C ALA A 417 12.91 21.93 -25.36
N ASP A 418 13.75 21.34 -26.21
CA ASP A 418 13.44 21.16 -27.64
C ASP A 418 12.27 20.21 -27.87
N PHE A 419 12.14 19.17 -27.05
CA PHE A 419 10.97 18.28 -27.09
C PHE A 419 9.68 19.07 -26.86
N TRP A 420 9.61 19.87 -25.79
CA TRP A 420 8.42 20.65 -25.49
C TRP A 420 8.11 21.71 -26.55
N ILE A 421 9.11 22.42 -27.08
CA ILE A 421 8.92 23.44 -28.14
C ILE A 421 8.36 22.85 -29.44
N ASN A 422 8.82 21.66 -29.80
CA ASN A 422 8.45 21.00 -31.07
C ASN A 422 7.13 20.22 -30.98
N LEU A 423 6.64 19.93 -29.76
CA LEU A 423 5.39 19.22 -29.56
C LEU A 423 4.18 20.05 -30.00
N GLU A 424 3.20 19.39 -30.62
CA GLU A 424 1.92 20.02 -30.99
C GLU A 424 1.14 20.41 -29.72
N PRO A 425 0.57 21.63 -29.63
CA PRO A 425 -0.12 22.09 -28.42
C PRO A 425 -1.22 21.16 -27.91
N GLN A 426 -1.94 20.45 -28.80
CA GLN A 426 -3.00 19.52 -28.40
C GLN A 426 -2.47 18.26 -27.70
N LYS A 427 -1.18 17.94 -27.84
CA LYS A 427 -0.54 16.75 -27.23
C LYS A 427 0.17 17.06 -25.91
N LEU A 428 0.29 18.34 -25.54
CA LEU A 428 1.02 18.77 -24.34
C LEU A 428 0.54 18.08 -23.07
N GLU A 429 -0.77 18.13 -22.81
CA GLU A 429 -1.35 17.58 -21.58
C GLU A 429 -1.07 16.07 -21.46
N ASN A 430 -1.27 15.31 -22.54
CA ASN A 430 -1.04 13.87 -22.52
C ASN A 430 0.42 13.52 -22.21
N PHE A 431 1.39 14.21 -22.82
CA PHE A 431 2.81 13.95 -22.55
C PHE A 431 3.26 14.49 -21.19
N TYR A 432 2.63 15.55 -20.69
CA TYR A 432 2.92 16.12 -19.36
C TYR A 432 2.39 15.23 -18.22
N LEU A 433 1.30 14.48 -18.45
CA LEU A 433 0.74 13.58 -17.44
C LEU A 433 1.38 12.18 -17.43
N ASP A 434 2.26 11.87 -18.39
CA ASP A 434 2.91 10.57 -18.55
C ASP A 434 4.38 10.58 -18.05
N GLU A 435 5.15 9.52 -18.32
CA GLU A 435 6.56 9.37 -17.92
C GLU A 435 7.47 10.52 -18.39
N MET A 436 7.18 11.14 -19.54
CA MET A 436 7.89 12.32 -20.02
C MET A 436 7.71 13.52 -19.08
N GLY A 437 6.51 13.74 -18.57
CA GLY A 437 6.21 14.78 -17.59
C GLY A 437 6.88 14.52 -16.23
N LYS A 438 6.90 13.26 -15.77
CA LYS A 438 7.64 12.88 -14.56
C LYS A 438 9.14 13.16 -14.69
N GLY A 439 9.73 12.83 -15.84
CA GLY A 439 11.12 13.18 -16.14
C GLY A 439 11.36 14.69 -16.18
N TYR A 440 10.45 15.45 -16.78
CA TYR A 440 10.51 16.92 -16.79
C TYR A 440 10.46 17.49 -15.36
N GLN A 441 9.56 17.01 -14.50
CA GLN A 441 9.46 17.43 -13.10
C GLN A 441 10.73 17.08 -12.31
N ALA A 442 11.28 15.88 -12.49
CA ALA A 442 12.55 15.49 -11.86
C ALA A 442 13.70 16.42 -12.24
N LEU A 443 13.79 16.78 -13.53
CA LEU A 443 14.78 17.74 -14.02
C LEU A 443 14.53 19.15 -13.47
N LEU A 444 13.29 19.61 -13.44
CA LEU A 444 12.91 20.91 -12.88
C LEU A 444 13.24 21.01 -11.38
N ASN A 445 13.00 19.94 -10.63
CA ASN A 445 13.23 19.84 -9.19
C ASN A 445 14.70 19.61 -8.82
N SER A 446 15.56 19.26 -9.78
CA SER A 446 17.01 19.15 -9.58
C SER A 446 17.69 20.48 -9.21
N LYS A 447 16.99 21.61 -9.37
CA LYS A 447 17.54 22.96 -9.20
C LYS A 447 18.68 23.29 -10.18
N ILE A 448 18.70 22.65 -11.35
CA ILE A 448 19.63 22.96 -12.45
C ILE A 448 19.60 24.43 -12.88
N GLN A 449 18.50 25.15 -12.62
CA GLN A 449 18.36 26.59 -12.86
C GLN A 449 19.34 27.43 -12.01
N ASN A 450 19.94 26.85 -10.98
CA ASN A 450 20.96 27.52 -10.17
C ASN A 450 22.33 27.52 -10.84
N GLN A 451 22.58 26.63 -11.81
CA GLN A 451 23.84 26.59 -12.57
C GLN A 451 23.97 27.80 -13.47
N SER A 452 25.15 28.41 -13.48
CA SER A 452 25.47 29.53 -14.38
C SER A 452 25.27 29.10 -15.84
N LEU A 453 24.48 29.84 -16.60
CA LEU A 453 24.25 29.58 -18.02
C LEU A 453 25.49 29.93 -18.83
N ILE A 454 25.88 29.05 -19.76
CA ILE A 454 26.91 29.34 -20.75
C ILE A 454 26.34 30.21 -21.87
N GLU A 455 27.19 30.84 -22.69
CA GLU A 455 26.81 31.79 -23.74
C GLU A 455 25.68 31.28 -24.65
N SER A 456 25.80 30.05 -25.17
CA SER A 456 24.77 29.44 -26.02
C SER A 456 23.41 29.24 -25.34
N GLU A 457 23.40 29.03 -24.01
CA GLU A 457 22.16 28.89 -23.24
C GLU A 457 21.55 30.25 -22.90
N GLN A 458 22.37 31.29 -22.74
CA GLN A 458 21.89 32.66 -22.59
C GLN A 458 21.23 33.16 -23.88
N GLU A 459 21.83 32.88 -25.04
CA GLU A 459 21.23 33.17 -26.35
C GLU A 459 19.91 32.42 -26.55
N PHE A 460 19.88 31.13 -26.21
CA PHE A 460 18.65 30.32 -26.29
C PHE A 460 17.56 30.88 -25.36
N LEU A 461 17.91 31.29 -24.14
CA LEU A 461 16.96 31.89 -23.21
C LEU A 461 16.42 33.23 -23.72
N GLN A 462 17.24 34.05 -24.39
CA GLN A 462 16.77 35.29 -25.04
C GLN A 462 15.74 35.02 -26.15
N GLN A 463 15.94 33.95 -26.92
CA GLN A 463 14.97 33.53 -27.93
C GLN A 463 13.64 33.12 -27.29
N LEU A 464 13.67 32.34 -26.19
CA LEU A 464 12.48 31.98 -25.44
C LEU A 464 11.76 33.21 -24.87
N ALA A 465 12.52 34.17 -24.33
CA ALA A 465 11.97 35.42 -23.79
C ALA A 465 11.24 36.25 -24.87
N ALA A 466 11.77 36.32 -26.09
CA ALA A 466 11.13 37.01 -27.22
C ALA A 466 9.82 36.33 -27.69
N GLN A 467 9.69 35.01 -27.51
CA GLN A 467 8.42 34.32 -27.77
C GLN A 467 7.42 34.57 -26.64
N LEU A 468 7.86 34.48 -25.38
CA LEU A 468 7.00 34.70 -24.21
C LEU A 468 6.54 36.15 -24.05
N SER A 469 7.29 37.14 -24.56
CA SER A 469 6.87 38.55 -24.55
C SER A 469 5.63 38.83 -25.42
N GLN A 470 5.21 37.89 -26.26
CA GLN A 470 3.96 37.98 -27.04
C GLN A 470 2.72 37.66 -26.19
N GLY A 471 2.91 37.22 -24.94
CA GLY A 471 1.84 36.92 -23.98
C GLY A 471 1.55 35.42 -23.85
N ILE A 472 1.01 35.01 -22.70
CA ILE A 472 0.74 33.59 -22.38
C ILE A 472 -0.37 32.96 -23.24
N GLU A 473 -1.15 33.78 -23.93
CA GLU A 473 -2.20 33.37 -24.87
C GLU A 473 -1.68 33.21 -26.32
N ALA A 474 -0.42 33.57 -26.58
CA ALA A 474 0.17 33.41 -27.90
C ALA A 474 0.30 31.93 -28.30
N PRO A 475 0.27 31.60 -29.61
CA PRO A 475 0.48 30.23 -30.07
C PRO A 475 1.78 29.64 -29.51
N LYS A 476 1.70 28.41 -28.97
CA LYS A 476 2.82 27.70 -28.31
C LYS A 476 3.40 28.39 -27.05
N ALA A 477 2.74 29.39 -26.46
CA ALA A 477 3.25 30.05 -25.26
C ALA A 477 3.50 29.07 -24.09
N ILE A 478 2.63 28.06 -23.91
CA ILE A 478 2.83 27.00 -22.90
C ILE A 478 4.06 26.12 -23.21
N ASN A 479 4.30 25.80 -24.49
CA ASN A 479 5.49 25.05 -24.90
C ASN A 479 6.78 25.83 -24.55
N TYR A 480 6.81 27.13 -24.87
CA TYR A 480 7.94 28.00 -24.57
C TYR A 480 8.11 28.23 -23.06
N LEU A 481 7.00 28.25 -22.30
CA LEU A 481 7.03 28.35 -20.86
C LEU A 481 7.71 27.12 -20.22
N LEU A 482 7.30 25.91 -20.61
CA LEU A 482 7.92 24.66 -20.14
C LEU A 482 9.42 24.63 -20.43
N ALA A 483 9.83 25.09 -21.61
CA ALA A 483 11.24 25.23 -21.94
C ALA A 483 11.95 26.26 -21.04
N ALA A 484 11.36 27.45 -20.83
CA ALA A 484 11.97 28.53 -20.07
C ALA A 484 12.14 28.20 -18.57
N MET A 485 11.21 27.45 -17.97
CA MET A 485 11.28 27.02 -16.57
C MET A 485 12.51 26.17 -16.23
N LEU A 486 13.13 25.52 -17.22
CA LEU A 486 14.38 24.76 -17.03
C LEU A 486 15.65 25.64 -16.97
N TYR A 487 15.55 26.90 -17.39
CA TYR A 487 16.68 27.84 -17.48
C TYR A 487 16.56 29.03 -16.54
N CYS A 488 15.34 29.41 -16.15
CA CYS A 488 15.08 30.54 -15.27
C CYS A 488 14.91 30.10 -13.81
N ARG A 489 15.43 30.90 -12.89
CA ARG A 489 15.02 30.82 -11.48
C ARG A 489 13.61 31.40 -11.30
N SER A 490 12.96 31.05 -10.20
CA SER A 490 11.58 31.47 -9.91
C SER A 490 11.41 32.99 -9.87
N GLU A 491 12.46 33.74 -9.53
CA GLU A 491 12.43 35.20 -9.50
C GLU A 491 12.53 35.83 -10.90
N GLN A 492 13.01 35.07 -11.88
CA GLN A 492 13.28 35.54 -13.25
C GLN A 492 12.15 35.26 -14.23
N LEU A 493 11.20 34.38 -13.87
CA LEU A 493 10.10 33.97 -14.73
C LEU A 493 8.78 34.05 -13.96
N ARG A 494 8.12 35.21 -14.06
CA ARG A 494 6.82 35.47 -13.44
C ARG A 494 5.75 35.73 -14.49
N ILE A 495 4.67 34.97 -14.40
CA ILE A 495 3.44 35.15 -15.17
C ILE A 495 2.49 36.01 -14.34
N GLU A 496 2.06 37.13 -14.93
CA GLU A 496 1.21 38.11 -14.26
C GLU A 496 -0.19 37.56 -13.95
N ASP A 497 -0.77 36.79 -14.88
CA ASP A 497 -2.08 36.17 -14.73
C ASP A 497 -1.98 34.64 -14.81
N ILE A 498 -1.76 34.02 -13.66
CA ILE A 498 -1.65 32.56 -13.53
C ILE A 498 -2.97 31.83 -13.83
N THR A 499 -4.12 32.53 -13.84
CA THR A 499 -5.42 31.91 -14.15
C THR A 499 -5.54 31.49 -15.61
N LYS A 500 -4.64 31.99 -16.47
CA LYS A 500 -4.53 31.64 -17.88
C LYS A 500 -3.70 30.37 -18.12
N LEU A 501 -3.08 29.80 -17.08
CA LEU A 501 -2.37 28.54 -17.20
C LEU A 501 -3.33 27.35 -17.23
N PRO A 502 -3.02 26.29 -17.99
CA PRO A 502 -3.77 25.04 -17.91
C PRO A 502 -3.74 24.45 -16.49
N ASN A 503 -4.87 23.91 -16.04
CA ASN A 503 -5.01 23.33 -14.69
C ASN A 503 -3.94 22.26 -14.38
N TRP A 504 -3.55 21.46 -15.38
CA TRP A 504 -2.54 20.41 -15.22
C TRP A 504 -1.11 20.94 -14.99
N LEU A 505 -0.84 22.22 -15.30
CA LEU A 505 0.45 22.87 -15.07
C LEU A 505 0.43 23.81 -13.85
N LEU A 506 -0.76 24.28 -13.46
CA LEU A 506 -0.93 25.36 -12.50
C LEU A 506 -0.26 25.08 -11.15
N GLU A 507 -0.48 23.88 -10.59
CA GLU A 507 0.08 23.49 -9.28
C GLU A 507 1.61 23.43 -9.31
N ASP A 508 2.19 22.85 -10.38
CA ASP A 508 3.64 22.74 -10.54
C ASP A 508 4.28 24.10 -10.79
N TYR A 509 3.61 24.98 -11.54
CA TYR A 509 4.05 26.35 -11.73
C TYR A 509 4.02 27.14 -10.42
N GLN A 510 2.99 26.96 -9.57
CA GLN A 510 2.91 27.61 -8.25
C GLN A 510 4.05 27.15 -7.33
N LYS A 511 4.32 25.83 -7.30
CA LYS A 511 5.48 25.25 -6.59
C LYS A 511 6.81 25.81 -7.11
N PHE A 512 6.96 25.92 -8.43
CA PHE A 512 8.12 26.55 -9.05
C PHE A 512 8.26 28.03 -8.65
N ALA A 513 7.18 28.80 -8.68
CA ALA A 513 7.16 30.24 -8.41
C ALA A 513 7.34 30.60 -6.92
N GLY A 514 7.28 29.61 -6.01
CA GLY A 514 7.44 29.83 -4.57
C GLY A 514 6.22 30.44 -3.87
N ASN A 515 5.04 30.35 -4.50
CA ASN A 515 3.77 30.79 -3.92
C ASN A 515 3.05 29.56 -3.34
N CYS A 516 3.25 29.29 -2.04
CA CYS A 516 2.36 28.45 -1.25
C CYS A 516 1.28 29.31 -0.58
#